data_AF-A0AA88HC23-F1
#
_entry.id   AF-A0AA88HC23-F1
#
_cell.length_a   1.000
_cell.length_b   1.000
_cell.length_c   1.000
_cell.angle_alpha   90.00
_cell.angle_beta   90.00
_cell.angle_gamma   90.00
#
_symmetry.space_group_name_H-M   'P 1'
#
loop_
_entity.id
_entity.type
_entity.pdbx_description
1 polymer ?
#
loop_
_entity_poly.entity_id
_entity_poly.type
_entity_poly.pdbx_seq_one_letter_code
_entity_poly.pdbx_strand_id
1 'polypeptide(L)'
;MFALKKTKLQPTKIYSKLSRNQIRIIFRLRSGHAGYGVFKARMFGEDGNWSICSVPETREHLLLRCPAHEQQRLEVKRYCRTRNIHLTVETMLGECENIEDSVEMCKLTCSYVSKIKSVI
;
A
#
# COMPACT_ATOMS: atom_id res chain seq x y z
N MET A 1 -15.90 3.69 28.72
CA MET A 1 -15.39 3.42 27.36
C MET A 1 -14.15 4.28 27.13
N PHE A 2 -12.95 3.69 27.13
CA PHE A 2 -11.73 4.43 26.84
C PHE A 2 -11.63 4.64 25.32
N ALA A 3 -11.86 5.86 24.86
CA ALA A 3 -11.55 6.26 23.50
C ALA A 3 -10.02 6.25 23.34
N LEU A 4 -9.49 5.23 22.68
CA LEU A 4 -8.10 5.22 22.21
C LEU A 4 -7.92 6.41 21.28
N LYS A 5 -7.36 7.51 21.81
CA LYS A 5 -6.85 8.61 21.00
C LYS A 5 -5.83 8.00 20.04
N LYS A 6 -6.18 7.81 18.78
CA LYS A 6 -5.21 7.56 17.71
C LYS A 6 -4.28 8.75 17.70
N THR A 7 -3.13 8.63 18.35
CA THR A 7 -2.03 9.57 18.21
C THR A 7 -1.69 9.56 16.73
N LYS A 8 -2.10 10.61 16.00
CA LYS A 8 -1.73 10.77 14.59
C LYS A 8 -0.20 10.73 14.53
N LEU A 9 0.36 9.59 14.15
CA LEU A 9 1.79 9.46 13.95
C LEU A 9 2.24 10.56 13.00
N GLN A 10 3.24 11.33 13.42
CA GLN A 10 3.65 12.50 12.66
C GLN A 10 4.28 12.07 11.33
N PRO A 11 3.67 12.40 10.18
CA PRO A 11 4.14 11.94 8.87
C PRO A 11 5.60 12.31 8.60
N THR A 12 6.04 13.45 9.14
CA THR A 12 7.42 13.94 9.08
C THR A 12 8.45 12.97 9.66
N LYS A 13 8.13 12.29 10.78
CA LYS A 13 9.03 11.31 11.42
C LYS A 13 9.12 9.99 10.65
N ILE A 14 8.06 9.63 9.93
CA ILE A 14 8.05 8.43 9.07
C ILE A 14 8.81 8.75 7.79
N TYR A 15 8.50 9.89 7.15
CA TYR A 15 9.11 10.27 5.87
C TYR A 15 10.61 10.54 5.98
N SER A 16 11.11 11.03 7.11
CA SER A 16 12.56 11.19 7.31
C SER A 16 13.34 9.87 7.26
N LYS A 17 12.66 8.73 7.46
CA LYS A 17 13.24 7.37 7.44
C LYS A 17 12.98 6.62 6.12
N LEU A 18 12.40 7.30 5.12
CA LEU A 18 12.07 6.73 3.81
C LEU A 18 12.85 7.45 2.71
N SER A 19 13.16 6.74 1.63
CA SER A 19 13.73 7.37 0.44
C SER A 19 12.69 8.25 -0.27
N ARG A 20 13.15 9.23 -1.06
CA ARG A 20 12.25 10.09 -1.85
C ARG A 20 11.30 9.28 -2.74
N ASN A 21 11.77 8.17 -3.32
CA ASN A 21 10.93 7.31 -4.15
C ASN A 21 9.86 6.57 -3.32
N GLN A 22 10.21 6.07 -2.13
CA GLN A 22 9.27 5.44 -1.22
C GLN A 22 8.18 6.43 -0.78
N ILE A 23 8.56 7.66 -0.39
CA ILE A 23 7.62 8.71 -0.03
C ILE A 23 6.65 8.98 -1.18
N ARG A 24 7.17 9.11 -2.41
CA ARG A 24 6.34 9.33 -3.61
C ARG A 24 5.33 8.20 -3.84
N ILE A 25 5.74 6.94 -3.68
CA ILE A 25 4.86 5.78 -3.84
C ILE A 25 3.77 5.78 -2.76
N ILE A 26 4.13 5.92 -1.48
CA ILE A 26 3.18 5.98 -0.37
C ILE A 26 2.21 7.14 -0.52
N PHE A 27 2.70 8.31 -0.93
CA PHE A 27 1.84 9.48 -1.17
C PHE A 27 0.82 9.22 -2.28
N ARG A 28 1.23 8.60 -3.39
CA ARG A 28 0.33 8.20 -4.47
C ARG A 28 -0.72 7.18 -3.99
N LEU A 29 -0.31 6.19 -3.21
CA LEU A 29 -1.22 5.19 -2.63
C LEU A 29 -2.24 5.82 -1.67
N ARG A 30 -1.80 6.73 -0.80
CA ARG A 30 -2.66 7.45 0.16
C ARG A 30 -3.66 8.36 -0.54
N SER A 31 -3.21 9.06 -1.60
CA SER A 31 -4.06 9.96 -2.40
C SER A 31 -4.92 9.25 -3.46
N GLY A 32 -4.85 7.92 -3.55
CA GLY A 32 -5.65 7.15 -4.51
C GLY A 32 -5.13 7.16 -5.95
N HIS A 33 -3.94 7.70 -6.21
CA HIS A 33 -3.29 7.77 -7.52
C HIS A 33 -2.48 6.50 -7.87
N ALA A 34 -2.83 5.37 -7.27
CA ALA A 34 -2.09 4.12 -7.45
C ALA A 34 -2.60 3.26 -8.60
N GLY A 35 -3.75 3.61 -9.20
CA GLY A 35 -4.36 2.81 -10.25
C GLY A 35 -4.01 3.27 -11.67
N TYR A 36 -3.20 2.51 -12.39
CA TYR A 36 -2.88 2.80 -13.80
C TYR A 36 -4.09 2.56 -14.71
N GLY A 37 -4.85 1.48 -14.47
CA GLY A 37 -6.10 1.18 -15.17
C GLY A 37 -7.19 2.22 -14.89
N VAL A 38 -7.41 2.62 -13.64
CA VAL A 38 -8.39 3.68 -13.32
C VAL A 38 -8.00 5.02 -13.94
N PHE A 39 -6.71 5.36 -13.95
CA PHE A 39 -6.24 6.56 -14.63
C PHE A 39 -6.50 6.48 -16.14
N LYS A 40 -6.17 5.36 -16.78
CA LYS A 40 -6.43 5.16 -18.21
C LYS A 40 -7.91 5.20 -18.56
N ALA A 41 -8.77 4.57 -17.75
CA ALA A 41 -10.21 4.64 -17.93
C ALA A 41 -10.74 6.07 -17.87
N ARG A 42 -10.22 6.88 -16.92
CA ARG A 42 -10.63 8.29 -16.79
C ARG A 42 -10.11 9.18 -17.92
N MET A 43 -8.88 8.96 -18.39
CA MET A 43 -8.23 9.85 -19.36
C MET A 43 -8.45 9.45 -20.82
N PHE A 44 -8.56 8.15 -21.09
CA PHE A 44 -8.58 7.59 -22.45
C PHE A 44 -9.84 6.75 -22.74
N GLY A 45 -10.74 6.58 -21.78
CA GLY A 45 -11.96 5.78 -21.95
C GLY A 45 -11.71 4.27 -22.09
N GLU A 46 -10.52 3.80 -21.71
CA GLU A 46 -10.16 2.38 -21.70
C GLU A 46 -10.85 1.62 -20.54
N ASP A 47 -10.84 0.28 -20.59
CA ASP A 47 -11.25 -0.53 -19.45
C ASP A 47 -10.29 -0.29 -18.25
N GLY A 48 -10.85 0.09 -17.11
CA GLY A 48 -10.11 0.34 -15.87
C GLY A 48 -9.76 -0.92 -15.08
N ASN A 49 -10.12 -2.07 -15.63
CA ASN A 49 -9.80 -3.38 -15.06
C ASN A 49 -8.32 -3.72 -15.22
N TRP A 50 -7.81 -4.49 -14.27
CA TRP A 50 -6.49 -5.10 -14.40
C TRP A 50 -6.50 -6.16 -15.48
N SER A 51 -5.51 -6.13 -16.38
CA SER A 51 -5.38 -7.11 -17.48
C SER A 51 -5.27 -8.55 -16.98
N ILE A 52 -4.71 -8.76 -15.78
CA ILE A 52 -4.42 -10.10 -15.25
C ILE A 52 -5.61 -10.72 -14.50
N CYS A 53 -6.40 -9.92 -13.79
CA CYS A 53 -7.51 -10.43 -12.95
C CYS A 53 -8.89 -9.93 -13.38
N SER A 54 -8.98 -9.05 -14.37
CA SER A 54 -10.23 -8.46 -14.90
C SER A 54 -11.12 -7.82 -13.83
N VAL A 55 -10.54 -7.42 -12.69
CA VAL A 55 -11.23 -6.71 -11.61
C VAL A 55 -10.85 -5.23 -11.66
N PRO A 56 -11.77 -4.30 -11.32
CA PRO A 56 -11.46 -2.89 -11.21
C PRO A 56 -10.28 -2.63 -10.28
N GLU A 57 -9.34 -1.80 -10.74
CA GLU A 57 -8.17 -1.47 -9.94
C GLU A 57 -8.53 -0.54 -8.78
N THR A 58 -8.79 -1.11 -7.62
CA THR A 58 -8.96 -0.35 -6.38
C THR A 58 -7.70 -0.43 -5.53
N ARG A 59 -7.49 0.56 -4.66
CA ARG A 59 -6.40 0.54 -3.66
C ARG A 59 -6.44 -0.73 -2.81
N GLU A 60 -7.63 -1.14 -2.41
CA GLU A 60 -7.82 -2.36 -1.64
C GLU A 60 -7.53 -3.61 -2.48
N HIS A 61 -7.98 -3.64 -3.74
CA HIS A 61 -7.70 -4.76 -4.62
C HIS A 61 -6.20 -4.92 -4.83
N LEU A 62 -5.50 -3.83 -5.18
CA LEU A 62 -4.04 -3.81 -5.29
C LEU A 62 -3.42 -4.34 -3.99
N LEU A 63 -3.59 -3.61 -2.88
CA LEU A 63 -2.84 -3.88 -1.65
C LEU A 63 -3.19 -5.19 -0.96
N LEU A 64 -4.43 -5.70 -1.06
CA LEU A 64 -4.90 -6.83 -0.24
C LEU A 64 -5.45 -8.01 -1.02
N ARG A 65 -6.15 -7.77 -2.14
CA ARG A 65 -7.02 -8.81 -2.74
C ARG A 65 -6.53 -9.39 -4.08
N CYS A 66 -5.63 -8.71 -4.79
CA CYS A 66 -5.25 -9.10 -6.15
C CYS A 66 -4.52 -10.44 -6.17
N PRO A 67 -5.09 -11.53 -6.73
CA PRO A 67 -4.47 -12.86 -6.68
C PRO A 67 -3.15 -12.92 -7.44
N ALA A 68 -3.01 -12.12 -8.51
CA ALA A 68 -1.79 -12.01 -9.30
C ALA A 68 -0.57 -11.52 -8.51
N HIS A 69 -0.77 -10.95 -7.32
CA HIS A 69 0.31 -10.44 -6.49
C HIS A 69 0.42 -11.09 -5.12
N GLU A 70 -0.21 -12.24 -4.95
CA GLU A 70 -0.23 -12.93 -3.67
C GLU A 70 1.19 -13.29 -3.21
N GLN A 71 2.04 -13.74 -4.13
CA GLN A 71 3.43 -14.09 -3.83
C GLN A 71 4.25 -12.87 -3.37
N GLN A 72 4.05 -11.71 -4.01
CA GLN A 72 4.72 -10.47 -3.67
C GLN A 72 4.25 -9.92 -2.31
N ARG A 73 3.04 -10.27 -1.86
CA ARG A 73 2.51 -9.93 -0.53
C ARG A 73 2.96 -10.85 0.59
N LEU A 74 3.63 -11.97 0.29
CA LEU A 74 4.06 -12.93 1.33
C LEU A 74 5.00 -12.30 2.36
N GLU A 75 5.93 -11.45 1.93
CA GLU A 75 6.85 -10.73 2.83
C GLU A 75 6.07 -9.85 3.82
N VAL A 76 5.09 -9.11 3.32
CA VAL A 76 4.18 -8.29 4.15
C VAL A 76 3.39 -9.15 5.13
N LYS A 77 2.76 -10.24 4.64
CA LYS A 77 1.96 -11.13 5.49
C LYS A 77 2.78 -11.76 6.60
N ARG A 78 4.02 -12.18 6.29
CA ARG A 78 4.97 -12.71 7.29
C ARG A 78 5.31 -11.65 8.34
N TYR A 79 5.63 -10.43 7.91
CA TYR A 79 5.94 -9.34 8.83
C TYR A 79 4.78 -9.05 9.79
N CYS A 80 3.56 -8.89 9.25
CA CYS A 80 2.36 -8.67 10.04
C CYS A 80 2.10 -9.79 11.04
N ARG A 81 2.26 -11.06 10.63
CA ARG A 81 2.08 -12.22 11.50
C ARG A 81 3.09 -12.24 12.66
N THR A 82 4.36 -11.96 12.39
CA THR A 82 5.42 -11.95 13.42
C THR A 82 5.24 -10.81 14.42
N ARG A 83 4.69 -9.67 13.99
CA ARG A 83 4.47 -8.48 14.82
C ARG A 83 3.07 -8.40 15.42
N ASN A 84 2.22 -9.40 15.18
CA ASN A 84 0.80 -9.40 15.57
C ASN A 84 0.02 -8.16 15.07
N ILE A 85 0.33 -7.70 13.86
CA ILE A 85 -0.32 -6.56 13.20
C ILE A 85 -1.43 -7.10 12.30
N HIS A 86 -2.64 -6.54 12.43
CA HIS A 86 -3.74 -6.89 11.53
C HIS A 86 -3.52 -6.27 10.14
N LEU A 87 -3.48 -7.10 9.10
CA LEU A 87 -3.25 -6.64 7.74
C LEU A 87 -4.51 -5.91 7.20
N THR A 88 -4.41 -4.59 7.11
CA THR A 88 -5.42 -3.68 6.57
C THR A 88 -4.79 -2.73 5.54
N VAL A 89 -5.62 -2.01 4.80
CA VAL A 89 -5.15 -0.97 3.88
C VAL A 89 -4.39 0.10 4.65
N GLU A 90 -4.89 0.51 5.81
CA GLU A 90 -4.30 1.51 6.68
C GLU A 90 -2.91 1.08 7.13
N THR A 91 -2.75 -0.16 7.59
CA THR A 91 -1.43 -0.69 7.98
C THR A 91 -0.47 -0.80 6.80
N MET A 92 -0.95 -1.17 5.61
CA MET A 92 -0.14 -1.17 4.38
C MET A 92 0.36 0.24 4.03
N LEU A 93 -0.45 1.25 4.32
CA LEU A 93 -0.11 2.65 4.16
C LEU A 93 0.73 3.20 5.33
N GLY A 94 1.16 2.36 6.27
CA GLY A 94 2.00 2.74 7.39
C GLY A 94 1.26 3.41 8.55
N GLU A 95 -0.04 3.19 8.70
CA GLU A 95 -0.81 3.59 9.89
C GLU A 95 -0.77 2.48 10.95
N CYS A 96 0.39 2.33 11.59
CA CYS A 96 0.59 1.40 12.71
C CYS A 96 0.53 2.15 14.05
N GLU A 97 0.58 1.43 15.18
CA GLU A 97 0.61 2.06 16.50
C GLU A 97 1.96 2.70 16.83
N ASN A 98 3.06 2.11 16.32
CA ASN A 98 4.41 2.60 16.53
C ASN A 98 5.10 3.00 15.21
N ILE A 99 6.09 3.90 15.34
CA ILE A 99 6.79 4.50 14.19
C ILE A 99 7.60 3.45 13.43
N GLU A 100 8.19 2.48 14.12
CA GLU A 100 9.06 1.47 13.50
C GLU A 100 8.29 0.60 12.54
N ASP A 101 7.15 0.07 12.98
CA ASP A 101 6.26 -0.74 12.15
C ASP A 101 5.66 0.11 11.03
N SER A 102 5.30 1.37 11.29
CA SER A 102 4.84 2.28 10.23
C SER A 102 5.87 2.47 9.12
N VAL A 103 7.15 2.65 9.49
CA VAL A 103 8.24 2.82 8.52
C VAL A 103 8.47 1.53 7.76
N GLU A 104 8.52 0.40 8.46
CA GLU A 104 8.80 -0.89 7.83
C GLU A 104 7.66 -1.32 6.91
N MET A 105 6.40 -1.12 7.32
CA MET A 105 5.24 -1.32 6.46
C MET A 105 5.27 -0.44 5.21
N CYS A 106 5.71 0.82 5.33
CA CYS A 106 5.89 1.68 4.16
C CYS A 106 6.97 1.13 3.21
N LYS A 107 8.10 0.64 3.74
CA LYS A 107 9.18 0.06 2.93
C LYS A 107 8.73 -1.21 2.23
N LEU A 108 8.11 -2.13 2.95
CA LEU A 108 7.59 -3.40 2.44
C LEU A 108 6.53 -3.15 1.36
N THR A 109 5.59 -2.23 1.61
CA THR A 109 4.57 -1.84 0.61
C THR A 109 5.20 -1.21 -0.63
N CYS A 110 6.25 -0.39 -0.47
CA CYS A 110 6.96 0.17 -1.62
C CYS A 110 7.71 -0.90 -2.43
N SER A 111 8.36 -1.84 -1.77
CA SER A 111 9.03 -2.99 -2.41
C SER A 111 8.02 -3.79 -3.22
N TYR A 112 6.90 -4.15 -2.58
CA TYR A 112 5.75 -4.79 -3.19
C TYR A 112 5.24 -4.05 -4.44
N VAL A 113 4.88 -2.77 -4.33
CA VAL A 113 4.35 -1.98 -5.46
C VAL A 113 5.39 -1.80 -6.57
N SER A 114 6.68 -1.72 -6.23
CA SER A 114 7.74 -1.62 -7.24
C SER A 114 7.88 -2.92 -8.04
N LYS A 115 7.79 -4.08 -7.38
CA LYS A 115 7.81 -5.41 -8.02
C LYS A 115 6.60 -5.64 -8.94
N ILE A 116 5.46 -4.99 -8.67
CA ILE A 116 4.28 -5.06 -9.53
C ILE A 116 4.48 -4.26 -10.82
N LYS A 117 5.06 -3.06 -10.73
CA LYS A 117 5.30 -2.19 -11.89
C LYS A 117 6.36 -2.70 -12.84
N SER A 118 7.20 -3.64 -12.42
CA SER A 118 8.14 -4.34 -13.30
C SER A 118 7.51 -5.53 -14.04
N VAL A 119 6.25 -5.88 -13.74
CA VAL A 119 5.52 -7.02 -14.32
C VAL A 119 4.48 -6.54 -15.36
N ILE A 120 4.27 -5.22 -15.50
CA ILE A 120 3.44 -4.58 -16.53
C ILE A 120 4.37 -3.79 -17.45
#